data_AF-A0A061ABG9-F1
#
_entry.id   AF-A0A061ABG9-F1
#
_cell.length_a   1.000
_cell.length_b   1.000
_cell.length_c   1.000
_cell.angle_alpha   90.00
_cell.angle_beta   90.00
_cell.angle_gamma   90.00
#
_symmetry.space_group_name_H-M   'P 1'
#
loop_
_entity.id
_entity.type
_entity.pdbx_description
1 polymer ?
#
loop_
_entity_poly.entity_id
_entity_poly.type
_entity_poly.pdbx_seq_one_letter_code
_entity_poly.pdbx_strand_id
1 'polypeptide(L)' 'MKKNKQGLSYPSIDMLLEKIDSKYKLVYAASKVAHIIESEKLDVKDAKSVTTVGKALEEIVNGKVSITFDE' A
#
# COMPACT_ATOMS: atom_id res chain seq x y z
N MET A 1 6.48 -5.77 -22.05
CA MET A 1 6.37 -5.06 -20.75
C MET A 1 7.23 -5.79 -19.73
N LYS A 2 8.36 -5.20 -19.31
CA LYS A 2 9.27 -5.82 -18.33
C LYS A 2 8.58 -5.80 -16.95
N LYS A 3 8.02 -6.93 -16.52
CA LYS A 3 7.62 -7.11 -15.12
C LYS A 3 8.91 -7.17 -14.30
N ASN A 4 9.21 -6.12 -13.54
CA ASN A 4 10.43 -6.03 -12.75
C ASN A 4 10.52 -7.23 -11.80
N LYS A 5 11.60 -8.02 -11.95
CA LYS A 5 11.95 -9.19 -11.14
C LYS A 5 12.61 -8.84 -9.80
N GLN A 6 12.39 -7.62 -9.29
CA GLN A 6 12.76 -7.24 -7.93
C GLN A 6 11.47 -6.93 -7.19
N GLY A 7 10.85 -7.98 -6.66
CA GLY A 7 9.82 -7.81 -5.64
C GLY A 7 10.45 -7.05 -4.48
N LEU A 8 9.73 -6.02 -3.98
CA LEU A 8 10.09 -5.10 -2.90
C LEU A 8 10.74 -3.74 -3.26
N SER A 9 10.88 -3.33 -4.53
CA SER A 9 11.55 -2.05 -4.84
C SER A 9 10.67 -0.80 -4.79
N TYR A 10 9.34 -0.92 -4.71
CA TYR A 10 8.45 0.25 -4.66
C TYR A 10 7.12 -0.07 -3.95
N PRO A 11 6.62 0.81 -3.08
CA PRO A 11 7.31 1.98 -2.54
C PRO A 11 8.45 1.63 -1.55
N SER A 12 9.35 2.58 -1.26
CA SER A 12 10.39 2.37 -0.24
C SER A 12 9.80 2.47 1.18
N ILE A 13 10.50 1.89 2.17
CA ILE A 13 10.06 1.96 3.56
C ILE A 13 10.03 3.40 4.09
N ASP A 14 10.98 4.24 3.68
CA ASP A 14 11.05 5.63 4.13
C ASP A 14 9.83 6.42 3.64
N MET A 15 9.43 6.25 2.37
CA MET A 15 8.22 6.87 1.81
C MET A 15 6.94 6.44 2.54
N LEU A 16 6.90 5.19 3.00
CA LEU A 16 5.77 4.67 3.76
C LEU A 16 5.74 5.26 5.17
N LEU A 17 6.91 5.40 5.82
CA LEU A 17 7.02 5.94 7.16
C LEU A 17 6.79 7.46 7.23
N GLU A 18 6.99 8.19 6.13
CA GLU A 18 6.55 9.59 6.00
C GLU A 18 5.02 9.73 6.04
N LYS A 19 4.26 8.69 5.64
CA LYS A 19 2.79 8.68 5.70
C LYS A 19 2.27 8.11 7.01
N ILE A 20 2.94 7.09 7.54
CA ILE A 20 2.56 6.39 8.76
C ILE A 20 3.80 6.21 9.63
N ASP A 21 3.85 6.96 10.73
CA ASP A 21 4.99 7.08 11.65
C ASP A 21 5.50 5.77 12.29
N SER A 22 4.71 4.69 12.26
CA SER A 22 5.05 3.42 12.89
C SER A 22 4.97 2.26 11.93
N LYS A 23 6.00 1.40 11.96
CA LYS A 23 6.04 0.15 11.18
C LYS A 23 4.84 -0.76 11.49
N TYR A 24 4.42 -0.83 12.75
CA TYR A 24 3.26 -1.66 13.14
C TYR A 24 1.95 -1.08 12.62
N LYS A 25 1.76 0.25 12.76
CA LYS A 25 0.60 0.96 12.20
C LYS A 25 0.54 0.80 10.68
N LEU A 26 1.70 0.86 10.01
CA LEU A 26 1.83 0.68 8.58
C LEU A 26 1.41 -0.72 8.14
N VAL A 27 1.91 -1.77 8.80
CA VAL A 27 1.50 -3.15 8.49
C VAL A 27 -0.01 -3.31 8.66
N TYR A 28 -0.55 -2.83 9.79
CA TYR A 28 -1.99 -2.91 10.06
C TYR A 28 -2.83 -2.20 9.00
N ALA A 29 -2.46 -0.96 8.66
CA ALA A 29 -3.16 -0.17 7.65
C ALA A 29 -3.08 -0.81 6.27
N ALA A 30 -1.89 -1.27 5.85
CA ALA A 30 -1.73 -1.93 4.56
C ALA A 30 -2.58 -3.21 4.46
N SER A 31 -2.67 -4.01 5.54
CA SER A 31 -3.54 -5.19 5.59
C SER A 31 -5.03 -4.82 5.47
N LYS A 32 -5.47 -3.77 6.17
CA LYS A 32 -6.86 -3.27 6.07
C LYS A 32 -7.20 -2.76 4.67
N VAL A 33 -6.33 -1.96 4.08
CA VAL A 33 -6.51 -1.42 2.73
C VAL A 33 -6.51 -2.53 1.69
N ALA A 34 -5.61 -3.51 1.80
CA ALA A 34 -5.60 -4.67 0.92
C ALA A 34 -6.91 -5.47 1.02
N HIS A 35 -7.42 -5.68 2.23
CA HIS A 35 -8.70 -6.35 2.42
C HIS A 35 -9.88 -5.60 1.78
N ILE A 36 -9.90 -4.26 1.84
CA ILE A 36 -10.92 -3.43 1.18
C ILE A 36 -10.82 -3.60 -0.35
N ILE A 37 -9.62 -3.48 -0.91
CA ILE A 37 -9.39 -3.67 -2.36
C ILE A 37 -9.90 -5.04 -2.82
N GLU A 38 -9.63 -6.10 -2.06
CA GLU A 38 -10.09 -7.45 -2.39
C GLU A 38 -11.60 -7.64 -2.23
N SER A 39 -12.16 -7.18 -1.11
CA SER A 39 -13.58 -7.39 -0.77
C SER A 39 -14.51 -6.60 -1.69
N GLU A 40 -14.14 -5.36 -2.03
CA GLU A 40 -14.90 -4.50 -2.94
C GLU A 40 -14.49 -4.69 -4.41
N LYS A 41 -13.51 -5.56 -4.69
CA LYS A 41 -12.96 -5.82 -6.03
C LYS A 41 -12.54 -4.53 -6.75
N LEU A 42 -11.90 -3.62 -6.01
CA LEU A 42 -11.49 -2.32 -6.53
C LEU A 42 -10.40 -2.49 -7.58
N ASP A 43 -10.57 -1.79 -8.70
CA ASP A 43 -9.57 -1.73 -9.75
C ASP A 43 -8.52 -0.65 -9.43
N VAL A 44 -7.38 -1.08 -8.90
CA VAL A 44 -6.25 -0.20 -8.62
C VAL A 44 -5.50 0.08 -9.91
N LYS A 45 -5.85 1.20 -10.54
CA LYS A 45 -5.23 1.68 -11.78
C LYS A 45 -3.76 2.04 -11.57
N ASP A 46 -2.96 1.75 -12.60
CA ASP A 46 -1.53 2.09 -12.69
C ASP A 46 -0.64 1.48 -11.58
N ALA A 47 -1.15 0.46 -10.87
CA ALA A 47 -0.37 -0.22 -9.86
C ALA A 47 0.84 -0.96 -10.48
N LYS A 48 2.01 -0.73 -9.90
CA LYS A 48 3.24 -1.43 -10.26
C LYS A 48 3.27 -2.84 -9.67
N SER A 49 2.67 -2.99 -8.49
CA SER A 49 2.59 -4.25 -7.74
C SER A 49 1.49 -5.16 -8.26
N VAL A 50 1.80 -6.45 -8.34
CA VAL A 50 0.84 -7.49 -8.70
C VAL A 50 -0.01 -7.91 -7.50
N THR A 51 0.60 -7.93 -6.30
CA THR A 51 -0.07 -8.35 -5.07
C THR A 51 -0.97 -7.24 -4.52
N THR A 52 -2.09 -7.61 -3.92
CA THR A 52 -3.03 -6.67 -3.30
C THR A 52 -2.37 -5.84 -2.19
N VAL A 53 -1.49 -6.45 -1.40
CA VAL A 53 -0.71 -5.73 -0.38
C VAL A 53 0.22 -4.69 -1.01
N GLY A 54 0.90 -5.03 -2.11
CA GLY A 54 1.73 -4.05 -2.81
C GLY A 54 0.90 -2.89 -3.37
N LYS A 55 -0.28 -3.19 -3.94
CA LYS A 55 -1.24 -2.16 -4.38
C LYS A 55 -1.68 -1.27 -3.22
N ALA A 56 -1.99 -1.84 -2.06
CA ALA A 56 -2.35 -1.09 -0.86
C ALA A 56 -1.23 -0.13 -0.41
N LEU A 57 0.02 -0.61 -0.40
CA LEU A 57 1.17 0.24 -0.08
C LEU A 57 1.34 1.39 -1.08
N GLU A 58 1.11 1.14 -2.37
CA GLU A 58 1.14 2.19 -3.40
C GLU A 58 0.04 3.24 -3.20
N GLU A 59 -1.20 2.81 -2.89
CA GLU A 59 -2.31 3.73 -2.65
C GLU A 59 -2.08 4.61 -1.40
N ILE A 60 -1.44 4.06 -0.35
CA ILE A 60 -1.02 4.81 0.84
C ILE A 60 0.01 5.89 0.48
N VAL A 61 1.08 5.53 -0.25
CA VAL A 61 2.13 6.51 -0.63
C VAL A 61 1.61 7.58 -1.58
N ASN A 62 0.72 7.19 -2.51
CA ASN A 62 0.08 8.10 -3.44
C ASN A 62 -0.98 9.00 -2.78
N GLY A 63 -1.27 8.82 -1.48
CA GLY A 63 -2.25 9.63 -0.75
C GLY A 63 -3.70 9.41 -1.18
N LYS A 64 -4.00 8.25 -1.81
CA LYS A 64 -5.35 7.89 -2.26
C LYS A 64 -6.19 7.26 -1.15
N VAL A 65 -5.58 6.96 0.00
CA VAL A 65 -6.24 6.47 1.20
C VAL A 65 -5.98 7.45 2.34
N SER A 66 -7.04 7.81 3.07
CA SER A 66 -6.93 8.54 4.32
C SER A 66 -6.96 7.56 5.48
N ILE A 67 -5.95 7.60 6.35
CA ILE A 67 -5.81 6.71 7.51
C ILE A 67 -5.64 7.57 8.75
N THR A 68 -6.53 7.40 9.71
CA THR A 68 -6.46 8.02 11.02
C THR A 68 -6.38 6.93 12.08
N PHE A 69 -5.51 7.13 13.06
CA PHE A 69 -5.41 6.26 14.23
C PHE A 69 -5.91 7.10 15.41
N ASP A 70 -6.98 6.65 16.06
CA ASP A 70 -7.39 7.20 17.35
C ASP A 70 -6.39 6.75 18.42
N GLU A 71 -6.11 7.65 19.37
CA GLU A 71 -5.30 7.39 20.57
C GLU A 71 -6.10 6.71 21.69
#